data_AF-A0A1C6JGR5-F1
#
_entry.id   AF-A0A1C6JGR5-F1
#
_cell.length_a   1.000
_cell.length_b   1.000
_cell.length_c   1.000
_cell.angle_alpha   90.00
_cell.angle_beta   90.00
_cell.angle_gamma   90.00
#
_symmetry.space_group_name_H-M   'P 1'
#
loop_
_entity.id
_entity.type
_entity.pdbx_description
1 polymer ?
#
loop_
_entity_poly.entity_id
_entity_poly.type
_entity_poly.pdbx_seq_one_letter_code
_entity_poly.pdbx_strand_id
1 'polypeptide(L)' 'MGVCQDGTDGAFGAGSDFTEEEQKKRCDQVASLHEHVAYSELVSHRILDKTGLRQQSTFADGTCVEVDFSKGTYKITVNG' A
#
# COMPACT_ATOMS: atom_id res chain seq x y z
N MET A 1 -8.76 26.70 5.09
CA MET A 1 -8.20 25.46 4.52
C MET A 1 -7.47 25.84 3.24
N GLY A 2 -6.16 25.57 3.17
CA GLY A 2 -5.37 25.84 1.97
C GLY A 2 -5.65 24.77 0.92
N VAL A 3 -5.92 25.19 -0.32
CA VAL A 3 -5.99 24.30 -1.48
C VAL A 3 -4.56 23.86 -1.79
N CYS A 4 -4.32 22.56 -1.88
CA CYS A 4 -3.06 22.05 -2.42
C CYS A 4 -2.94 22.52 -3.87
N GLN A 5 -1.90 23.28 -4.18
CA GLN A 5 -1.64 23.74 -5.54
C GLN A 5 -1.14 22.57 -6.38
N ASP A 6 -1.74 22.37 -7.56
CA ASP A 6 -1.33 21.33 -8.51
C ASP A 6 0.19 21.36 -8.74
N GLY A 7 0.82 20.19 -8.73
CA GLY A 7 2.26 20.03 -8.95
C GLY A 7 3.15 20.26 -7.72
N THR A 8 2.59 20.51 -6.53
CA THR A 8 3.34 20.64 -5.27
C THR A 8 3.11 19.41 -4.37
N ASP A 9 4.14 18.90 -3.69
CA ASP A 9 4.06 17.78 -2.73
C ASP A 9 3.40 16.49 -3.25
N GLY A 10 3.50 16.22 -4.56
CA GLY A 10 2.87 15.06 -5.18
C GLY A 10 1.37 15.23 -5.44
N ALA A 11 0.85 16.47 -5.44
CA ALA A 11 -0.48 16.78 -5.94
C ALA A 11 -0.57 16.54 -7.45
N PHE A 12 -1.05 15.36 -7.83
CA PHE A 12 -1.36 15.01 -9.21
C PHE A 12 -2.69 15.67 -9.62
N GLY A 13 -2.72 16.24 -10.83
CA GLY A 13 -3.94 16.84 -11.39
C GLY A 13 -4.95 15.79 -11.85
N ALA A 14 -6.23 16.15 -11.71
CA ALA A 14 -7.44 15.30 -11.81
C ALA A 14 -7.61 14.31 -10.63
N GLY A 15 -8.78 14.37 -9.99
CA GLY A 15 -9.15 13.50 -8.89
C GLY A 15 -9.19 12.02 -9.28
N SER A 16 -9.12 11.12 -8.31
CA SER A 16 -9.15 9.69 -8.56
C SER A 16 -10.49 9.24 -9.17
N ASP A 17 -10.47 8.24 -10.05
CA ASP A 17 -11.69 7.60 -10.59
C ASP A 17 -12.53 6.83 -9.54
N PHE A 18 -12.10 6.79 -8.28
CA PHE A 18 -12.78 6.11 -7.18
C PHE A 18 -13.81 7.02 -6.50
N THR A 19 -14.96 6.45 -6.18
CA THR A 19 -15.96 7.04 -5.29
C THR A 19 -15.39 7.25 -3.88
N GLU A 20 -15.99 8.14 -3.10
CA GLU A 20 -15.58 8.39 -1.70
C GLU A 20 -15.60 7.11 -0.85
N GLU A 21 -16.62 6.27 -1.01
CA GLU A 21 -16.74 4.99 -0.30
C GLU A 21 -15.64 3.99 -0.71
N GLU A 22 -15.23 3.97 -1.97
CA GLU A 22 -14.10 3.15 -2.42
C GLU A 22 -12.78 3.67 -1.87
N GLN A 23 -12.59 4.99 -1.84
CA GLN A 23 -11.41 5.61 -1.23
C GLN A 23 -11.35 5.27 0.27
N LYS A 24 -12.47 5.40 0.99
CA LYS A 24 -12.57 5.03 2.41
C LYS A 24 -12.18 3.58 2.65
N LYS A 25 -12.75 2.63 1.91
CA LYS A 25 -12.41 1.19 2.05
C LYS A 25 -10.92 0.91 1.82
N ARG A 26 -10.32 1.58 0.84
CA ARG A 26 -8.88 1.46 0.55
C ARG A 26 -8.04 2.03 1.70
N CYS A 27 -8.42 3.19 2.24
CA CYS A 27 -7.78 3.78 3.41
C CYS A 27 -7.88 2.88 4.63
N ASP A 28 -9.08 2.33 4.91
CA ASP A 28 -9.32 1.43 6.05
C ASP A 28 -8.41 0.20 5.96
N GLN A 29 -8.26 -0.41 4.78
CA GLN A 29 -7.36 -1.55 4.59
C GLN A 29 -5.90 -1.23 4.93
N VAL A 30 -5.40 -0.07 4.48
CA VAL A 30 -4.02 0.36 4.74
C VAL A 30 -3.85 0.74 6.21
N ALA A 31 -4.82 1.43 6.79
CA ALA A 31 -4.81 1.83 8.20
C ALA A 31 -4.77 0.60 9.12
N SER A 32 -5.58 -0.43 8.85
CA SER A 32 -5.55 -1.67 9.64
C SER A 32 -4.23 -2.42 9.54
N LEU A 33 -3.62 -2.48 8.36
CA LEU A 33 -2.27 -3.05 8.23
C LEU A 33 -1.25 -2.22 9.01
N HIS A 34 -1.29 -0.89 8.86
CA HIS A 34 -0.37 0.03 9.52
C HIS A 34 -0.48 -0.05 11.04
N GLU A 35 -1.69 -0.11 11.59
CA GLU A 35 -1.91 -0.32 13.02
C GLU A 35 -1.26 -1.62 13.52
N HIS A 36 -1.32 -2.70 12.74
CA HIS A 36 -0.73 -3.98 13.10
C HIS A 36 0.81 -3.97 13.08
N VAL A 37 1.42 -3.44 12.01
CA VAL A 37 2.87 -3.54 11.78
C VAL A 37 3.64 -2.26 12.12
N ALA A 38 3.01 -1.22 12.67
CA ALA A 38 3.61 0.10 12.91
C ALA A 38 4.96 0.05 13.64
N TYR A 39 5.12 -0.91 14.56
CA TYR A 39 6.32 -1.08 15.37
C TYR A 39 7.11 -2.35 15.02
N SER A 40 6.66 -3.11 14.02
CA SER A 40 7.32 -4.31 13.53
C SER A 40 8.41 -3.92 12.52
N GLU A 41 9.63 -4.42 12.71
CA GLU A 41 10.70 -4.22 11.74
C GLU A 41 10.32 -4.82 10.37
N LEU A 42 10.58 -4.10 9.28
CA LEU A 42 10.47 -4.63 7.93
C LEU A 42 11.70 -5.50 7.62
N VAL A 43 11.65 -6.78 7.99
CA VAL A 43 12.82 -7.69 7.93
C VAL A 43 13.28 -8.01 6.50
N SER A 44 12.41 -7.94 5.50
CA SER A 44 12.83 -8.12 4.12
C SER A 44 11.89 -7.48 3.11
N HIS A 45 12.47 -7.07 1.98
CA HIS A 45 11.74 -6.67 0.77
C HIS A 45 12.38 -7.38 -0.44
N ARG A 46 11.56 -7.99 -1.30
CA ARG A 46 12.01 -8.78 -2.46
C ARG A 46 11.23 -8.43 -3.71
N ILE A 47 11.95 -8.40 -4.84
CA ILE A 47 11.37 -8.41 -6.17
C ILE A 47 11.20 -9.87 -6.59
N LEU A 48 9.97 -10.26 -6.97
CA LEU A 48 9.59 -11.65 -7.25
C LEU A 48 9.59 -12.01 -8.75
N ASP A 49 9.72 -11.02 -9.63
CA ASP A 49 9.82 -11.22 -11.08
C ASP A 49 10.97 -10.40 -11.68
N LYS A 50 11.27 -10.63 -12.96
CA LYS A 50 12.35 -9.91 -13.65
C LYS A 50 11.99 -8.46 -14.00
N THR A 51 10.70 -8.12 -14.00
CA THR A 51 10.20 -6.81 -14.43
C THR A 51 10.08 -5.82 -13.28
N GLY A 52 10.17 -6.28 -12.02
CA GLY A 52 9.98 -5.44 -10.85
C GLY A 52 8.51 -5.26 -10.45
N LEU A 53 7.58 -5.91 -11.14
CA LEU A 53 6.14 -5.65 -11.00
C LEU A 53 5.47 -6.52 -9.94
N ARG A 54 6.13 -7.58 -9.50
CA ARG A 54 5.73 -8.36 -8.32
C ARG A 54 6.72 -8.16 -7.20
N GLN A 55 6.22 -7.70 -6.06
CA GLN A 55 7.04 -7.35 -4.91
C GLN A 55 6.46 -7.96 -3.63
N GLN A 56 7.32 -8.31 -2.68
CA GLN A 56 6.92 -8.85 -1.40
C GLN A 56 7.71 -8.20 -0.26
N SER A 57 6.99 -7.81 0.78
CA SER A 57 7.51 -7.29 2.03
C SER A 57 7.17 -8.25 3.17
N THR A 58 8.10 -8.48 4.09
CA THR A 58 7.90 -9.30 5.28
C THR A 58 8.29 -8.50 6.51
N PHE A 59 7.43 -8.50 7.52
CA PHE A 59 7.64 -7.86 8.82
C PHE A 59 8.11 -8.88 9.87
N ALA A 60 8.69 -8.39 10.97
CA ALA A 60 9.26 -9.22 12.03
C ALA A 60 8.22 -10.10 12.75
N ASP A 61 6.97 -9.67 12.81
CA ASP A 61 5.84 -10.46 13.34
C ASP A 61 5.39 -11.58 12.37
N GLY A 62 6.02 -11.69 11.19
CA GLY A 62 5.71 -12.66 10.16
C GLY A 62 4.63 -12.21 9.18
N THR A 63 4.04 -11.02 9.35
CA THR A 63 3.12 -10.43 8.37
C THR A 63 3.82 -10.28 7.03
N CYS A 64 3.15 -10.73 5.98
CA CYS A 64 3.66 -10.72 4.62
C CYS A 64 2.69 -10.00 3.68
N VAL A 65 3.21 -9.07 2.90
CA VAL A 65 2.46 -8.29 1.92
C VAL A 65 3.06 -8.52 0.55
N GLU A 66 2.27 -9.07 -0.37
CA GLU A 66 2.63 -9.23 -1.78
C GLU A 66 1.79 -8.31 -2.65
N VAL A 67 2.41 -7.63 -3.61
CA VAL A 67 1.76 -6.73 -4.56
C VAL A 67 2.11 -7.17 -5.98
N ASP A 68 1.12 -7.21 -6.86
CA ASP A 68 1.25 -7.42 -8.30
C ASP A 68 0.74 -6.17 -9.02
N PHE A 69 1.66 -5.32 -9.45
CA PHE A 69 1.37 -4.08 -10.18
C PHE A 69 0.84 -4.33 -11.59
N SER A 70 1.11 -5.49 -12.19
CA SER A 70 0.58 -5.83 -13.52
C SER A 70 -0.92 -6.07 -13.48
N LYS A 71 -1.42 -6.58 -12.34
CA LYS A 71 -2.83 -6.90 -12.12
C LYS A 71 -3.56 -5.86 -11.26
N GLY A 72 -2.83 -4.95 -10.61
CA GLY A 72 -3.40 -4.01 -9.65
C GLY A 72 -3.95 -4.71 -8.39
N THR A 73 -3.35 -5.82 -7.98
CA THR A 73 -3.82 -6.64 -6.85
C THR A 73 -2.76 -6.74 -5.76
N TYR A 74 -3.20 -6.97 -4.53
CA TYR A 74 -2.33 -7.26 -3.39
C TYR A 74 -2.87 -8.41 -2.55
N LYS A 75 -2.01 -9.04 -1.76
CA LYS A 75 -2.37 -10.05 -0.76
C LYS A 75 -1.63 -9.74 0.54
N ILE A 76 -2.39 -9.65 1.63
CA ILE A 76 -1.86 -9.53 3.00
C ILE A 76 -2.08 -10.86 3.70
N THR A 77 -1.02 -11.41 4.31
CA THR A 77 -1.07 -12.62 5.13
C THR A 77 -0.52 -12.28 6.50
N VAL A 78 -1.37 -12.33 7.52
CA VAL A 78 -1.00 -12.06 8.92
C VAL A 78 -0.76 -13.39 9.61
N ASN A 79 0.37 -13.55 10.29
CA ASN A 79 0.58 -14.67 11.20
C ASN A 79 0.00 -14.30 12.56
N GLY A 80 -0.97 -15.09 13.03
CA GLY A 80 -1.63 -14.90 14.33
C GLY A 80 -0.85 -15.47 15.50
#